data_AF-A0A497G8T8-F1
#
_entry.id   AF-A0A497G8T8-F1
#
_cell.length_a   1.000
_cell.length_b   1.000
_cell.length_c   1.000
_cell.angle_alpha   90.00
_cell.angle_beta   90.00
_cell.angle_gamma   90.00
#
_symmetry.space_group_name_H-M   'P 1'
#
loop_
_entity.id
_entity.type
_entity.pdbx_description
1 polymer ?
#
loop_
_entity_poly.entity_id
_entity_poly.type
_entity_poly.pdbx_seq_one_letter_code
_entity_poly.pdbx_strand_id
1 'polypeptide(L)'
;MLGSRGELAGMLIKVSGALMIALGLISALRGVSYLLIGLAFGSFATWLFHPMGWAIGLLALLCPLFALINVIVGAAAALLGLKLFRLLPPLPESRRDQWIMVTIILAVIAAIFGSQWYLLALILVLIGLLLSPARP
;
A
#
# COMPACT_ATOMS: atom_id res chain seq x y z
N MET A 1 30.67 2.90 17.89
CA MET A 1 29.78 1.71 17.99
C MET A 1 28.61 1.82 16.99
N LEU A 2 28.88 2.06 15.71
CA LEU A 2 27.88 2.31 14.66
C LEU A 2 27.42 1.03 13.91
N GLY A 3 28.04 -0.12 14.18
CA GLY A 3 27.84 -1.35 13.41
C GLY A 3 26.45 -2.00 13.58
N SER A 4 26.03 -2.30 14.81
CA SER A 4 24.81 -3.09 15.02
C SER A 4 23.50 -2.33 14.78
N ARG A 5 23.43 -1.05 15.16
CA ARG A 5 22.20 -0.25 14.97
C ARG A 5 21.93 0.08 13.50
N GLY A 6 22.98 0.37 12.73
CA GLY A 6 22.86 0.62 11.29
C GLY A 6 22.47 -0.62 10.49
N GLU A 7 23.02 -1.79 10.84
CA GLU A 7 22.64 -3.07 10.24
C GLU A 7 21.19 -3.46 10.57
N LEU A 8 20.79 -3.33 11.84
CA LEU A 8 19.40 -3.60 12.27
C LEU A 8 18.40 -2.65 11.59
N ALA A 9 18.72 -1.36 11.50
CA ALA A 9 17.90 -0.38 10.80
C ALA A 9 17.78 -0.72 9.30
N GLY A 10 18.89 -1.08 8.65
CA GLY A 10 18.90 -1.49 7.25
C GLY A 10 18.10 -2.77 6.99
N MET A 11 18.20 -3.77 7.88
CA MET A 11 17.37 -4.98 7.81
C MET A 11 15.89 -4.65 7.98
N LEU A 12 15.52 -3.84 8.98
CA LEU A 12 14.13 -3.45 9.22
C LEU A 12 13.52 -2.70 8.04
N ILE A 13 14.25 -1.75 7.44
CA ILE A 13 13.79 -1.02 6.24
C ILE A 13 13.63 -1.97 5.05
N LYS A 14 14.53 -2.93 4.85
CA LYS A 14 14.39 -3.93 3.78
C LYS A 14 13.23 -4.88 4.02
N VAL A 15 13.07 -5.42 5.23
CA VAL A 15 11.97 -6.34 5.56
C VAL A 15 10.62 -5.65 5.41
N SER A 16 10.50 -4.41 5.91
CA SER A 16 9.28 -3.62 5.80
C SER A 16 8.98 -3.16 4.37
N GLY A 17 10.01 -2.77 3.60
CA GLY A 17 9.88 -2.49 2.17
C GLY A 17 9.40 -3.71 1.40
N ALA A 18 9.95 -4.89 1.68
CA ALA A 18 9.51 -6.15 1.07
C ALA A 18 8.05 -6.51 1.45
N LEU A 19 7.68 -6.30 2.71
CA LEU A 19 6.29 -6.46 3.19
C LEU A 19 5.33 -5.51 2.46
N MET A 20 5.69 -4.23 2.31
CA MET A 20 4.87 -3.27 1.56
C MET A 20 4.75 -3.64 0.08
N ILE A 21 5.80 -4.18 -0.54
CA ILE A 21 5.73 -4.70 -1.92
C ILE A 21 4.74 -5.87 -1.99
N ALA A 22 4.88 -6.86 -1.10
CA ALA A 22 4.02 -8.04 -1.09
C ALA A 22 2.55 -7.67 -0.84
N LEU A 23 2.28 -6.85 0.18
CA LEU A 23 0.93 -6.38 0.50
C LEU A 23 0.35 -5.51 -0.62
N GLY A 24 1.16 -4.63 -1.21
CA GLY A 24 0.81 -3.82 -2.37
C GLY A 24 0.40 -4.66 -3.58
N LEU A 25 1.19 -5.68 -3.89
CA LEU A 25 0.93 -6.59 -5.00
C LEU A 25 -0.33 -7.44 -4.75
N ILE A 26 -0.51 -7.96 -3.54
CA ILE A 26 -1.71 -8.73 -3.17
C ILE A 26 -2.95 -7.85 -3.25
N SER A 27 -2.87 -6.60 -2.77
CA SER A 27 -3.97 -5.64 -2.86
C SER A 27 -4.32 -5.30 -4.31
N ALA A 28 -3.30 -5.12 -5.16
CA ALA A 28 -3.49 -4.86 -6.58
C ALA A 28 -4.13 -6.07 -7.29
N LEU A 29 -3.62 -7.29 -7.04
CA LEU A 29 -4.19 -8.52 -7.60
C LEU A 29 -5.64 -8.72 -7.14
N ARG A 30 -5.93 -8.51 -5.85
CA ARG A 30 -7.28 -8.60 -5.31
C ARG A 30 -8.21 -7.56 -5.93
N GLY A 31 -7.73 -6.32 -6.14
CA GLY A 31 -8.45 -5.29 -6.87
C GLY A 31 -8.76 -5.68 -8.30
N VAL A 32 -7.79 -6.25 -9.03
CA VAL A 32 -8.00 -6.75 -10.41
C VAL A 32 -9.04 -7.87 -10.43
N SER A 33 -8.96 -8.83 -9.49
CA SER A 33 -9.95 -9.91 -9.37
C SER A 33 -11.35 -9.37 -9.12
N TYR A 34 -11.51 -8.38 -8.24
CA TYR A 34 -12.80 -7.74 -8.01
C TYR A 34 -13.31 -6.95 -9.21
N LEU A 35 -12.40 -6.36 -9.99
CA LEU A 35 -12.75 -5.65 -11.21
C LEU A 35 -13.30 -6.63 -12.26
N LEU A 36 -12.64 -7.78 -12.45
CA LEU A 36 -13.10 -8.84 -13.36
C LEU A 36 -14.43 -9.44 -12.92
N ILE A 37 -14.56 -9.78 -11.62
CA ILE A 37 -15.81 -10.33 -11.07
C ILE A 37 -16.93 -9.29 -11.15
N GLY A 38 -16.67 -8.04 -10.80
CA GLY A 38 -17.65 -6.95 -10.85
C GLY A 38 -18.17 -6.68 -12.25
N LEU A 39 -17.28 -6.70 -13.26
CA LEU A 39 -17.67 -6.55 -14.67
C LEU A 39 -18.48 -7.76 -15.16
N ALA A 40 -18.04 -8.98 -14.85
CA ALA A 40 -18.75 -10.21 -15.27
C ALA A 40 -20.12 -10.35 -14.60
N PHE A 41 -20.23 -10.01 -13.32
CA PHE A 41 -21.49 -10.04 -12.60
C PHE A 41 -22.41 -8.89 -13.02
N GLY A 42 -21.85 -7.72 -13.28
CA GLY A 42 -22.58 -6.55 -13.78
C GLY A 42 -23.23 -6.82 -15.14
N SER A 43 -22.50 -7.42 -16.08
CA SER A 43 -23.03 -7.79 -17.41
C SER A 43 -24.08 -8.89 -17.34
N PHE A 44 -23.92 -9.87 -16.44
CA PHE A 44 -24.92 -10.90 -16.21
C PHE A 44 -26.20 -10.34 -15.58
N ALA A 45 -26.08 -9.46 -14.59
CA ALA A 45 -27.22 -8.87 -13.89
C ALA A 45 -28.03 -7.91 -14.77
N THR A 46 -27.38 -7.11 -15.63
CA THR A 46 -28.08 -6.24 -16.59
C THR A 46 -28.81 -7.04 -17.67
N TRP A 47 -28.28 -8.18 -18.09
CA TRP A 47 -28.96 -9.12 -18.99
C TRP A 47 -30.20 -9.75 -18.33
N LEU A 48 -30.07 -10.22 -17.08
CA LEU A 48 -31.15 -10.90 -16.35
C LEU A 48 -32.31 -9.97 -15.99
N PHE A 49 -32.03 -8.70 -15.68
CA PHE A 49 -33.02 -7.71 -15.24
C PHE A 49 -33.20 -6.57 -16.25
N HIS A 50 -33.34 -6.93 -17.53
CA HIS A 50 -33.47 -6.01 -18.67
C HIS A 50 -34.39 -4.78 -18.45
N PRO A 51 -35.58 -4.86 -17.81
CA PRO A 51 -36.42 -3.68 -17.58
C PRO A 51 -35.88 -2.71 -16.49
N MET A 52 -35.02 -3.17 -15.58
CA MET A 52 -34.35 -2.37 -14.55
C MET A 52 -32.83 -2.24 -14.79
N GLY A 53 -32.36 -2.62 -15.99
CA GLY A 53 -30.93 -2.74 -16.32
C GLY A 53 -30.14 -1.44 -16.17
N TRP A 54 -30.79 -0.28 -16.23
CA TRP A 54 -30.14 1.03 -16.02
C TRP A 54 -29.77 1.27 -14.55
N ALA A 55 -30.65 0.96 -13.59
CA ALA A 55 -30.38 1.11 -12.16
C ALA A 55 -29.34 0.08 -11.68
N ILE A 56 -29.45 -1.15 -12.17
CA ILE A 56 -28.50 -2.23 -11.90
C ILE A 56 -27.15 -1.94 -12.56
N GLY A 57 -27.14 -1.38 -13.77
CA GLY A 57 -25.93 -0.94 -14.46
C GLY A 57 -25.21 0.18 -13.73
N LEU A 58 -25.94 1.15 -13.15
CA LEU A 58 -25.35 2.23 -12.36
C LEU A 58 -24.72 1.71 -11.07
N LEU A 59 -25.39 0.78 -10.38
CA LEU A 59 -24.86 0.13 -9.18
C LEU A 59 -23.66 -0.77 -9.52
N ALA A 60 -23.73 -1.48 -10.65
CA ALA A 60 -22.67 -2.34 -11.17
C ALA A 60 -21.44 -1.57 -11.63
N LEU A 61 -21.54 -0.26 -11.90
CA LEU A 61 -20.39 0.62 -12.17
C LEU A 61 -19.62 1.00 -10.90
N LEU A 62 -20.27 1.04 -9.74
CA LEU A 62 -19.61 1.41 -8.48
C LEU A 62 -18.56 0.36 -8.07
N CYS A 63 -18.89 -0.92 -8.20
CA CYS A 63 -18.02 -2.04 -7.83
C CYS A 63 -16.65 -2.01 -8.56
N PRO A 64 -16.57 -1.94 -9.90
CA PRO A 64 -15.31 -1.81 -10.61
C PRO A 64 -14.61 -0.48 -10.35
N LEU A 65 -15.33 0.60 -10.02
CA LEU A 65 -14.72 1.87 -9.63
C LEU A 65 -13.95 1.74 -8.31
N PHE A 66 -14.57 1.16 -7.28
CA PHE A 66 -13.92 0.86 -5.99
C PHE A 66 -12.79 -0.16 -6.15
N ALA A 67 -12.95 -1.16 -7.02
CA ALA A 67 -11.90 -2.11 -7.35
C ALA A 67 -10.69 -1.42 -8.00
N LEU A 68 -10.92 -0.51 -8.94
CA LEU A 68 -9.88 0.28 -9.61
C LEU A 68 -9.09 1.14 -8.61
N ILE A 69 -9.78 1.80 -7.68
CA ILE A 69 -9.13 2.58 -6.61
C ILE A 69 -8.22 1.67 -5.77
N ASN A 70 -8.68 0.47 -5.41
CA ASN A 70 -7.84 -0.50 -4.68
C ASN A 70 -6.62 -0.98 -5.48
N VAL A 71 -6.75 -1.12 -6.80
CA VAL A 71 -5.60 -1.43 -7.67
C VAL A 71 -4.58 -0.30 -7.64
N ILE A 72 -5.03 0.94 -7.81
CA ILE A 72 -4.17 2.13 -7.82
C ILE A 72 -3.45 2.29 -6.48
N VAL A 73 -4.20 2.18 -5.37
CA VAL A 73 -3.63 2.29 -4.02
C VAL A 73 -2.63 1.16 -3.74
N GLY A 74 -2.97 -0.08 -4.10
CA GLY A 74 -2.06 -1.23 -3.95
C GLY A 74 -0.78 -1.08 -4.76
N ALA A 75 -0.88 -0.64 -6.01
CA ALA A 75 0.27 -0.37 -6.87
C ALA A 75 1.14 0.77 -6.34
N ALA A 76 0.53 1.87 -5.88
CA ALA A 76 1.24 2.99 -5.28
C ALA A 76 1.99 2.55 -4.01
N ALA A 77 1.37 1.72 -3.17
CA ALA A 77 2.00 1.19 -1.97
C ALA A 77 3.15 0.23 -2.30
N ALA A 78 3.02 -0.61 -3.33
CA ALA A 78 4.12 -1.47 -3.80
C ALA A 78 5.31 -0.66 -4.32
N LEU A 79 5.05 0.43 -5.07
CA LEU A 79 6.09 1.34 -5.54
C LEU A 79 6.80 2.06 -4.40
N LEU A 80 6.05 2.49 -3.38
CA LEU A 80 6.61 3.06 -2.14
C LEU A 80 7.47 2.03 -1.40
N GLY A 81 6.99 0.80 -1.26
CA GLY A 81 7.75 -0.31 -0.69
C GLY A 81 9.05 -0.59 -1.45
N LEU A 82 9.03 -0.54 -2.79
CA LEU A 82 10.22 -0.68 -3.63
C LEU A 82 11.23 0.45 -3.44
N LYS A 83 10.75 1.70 -3.35
CA LYS A 83 11.61 2.85 -3.06
C LYS A 83 12.25 2.73 -1.68
N LEU A 84 11.48 2.31 -0.68
CA LEU A 84 11.97 2.05 0.68
C LEU A 84 12.98 0.89 0.72
N PHE A 85 12.70 -0.22 0.04
CA PHE A 85 13.58 -1.39 -0.03
C PHE A 85 14.95 -1.05 -0.64
N ARG A 86 14.98 -0.12 -1.59
CA ARG A 86 16.21 0.35 -2.25
C ARG A 86 16.96 1.42 -1.44
N LEU A 87 16.39 1.97 -0.37
CA LEU A 87 17.12 2.89 0.51
C LEU A 87 18.16 2.11 1.31
N LEU A 88 19.43 2.43 1.10
CA LEU A 88 20.52 1.94 1.94
C LEU A 88 20.88 3.01 2.97
N PRO A 89 20.96 2.65 4.27
CA PRO A 89 21.59 3.49 5.28
C PRO A 89 23.09 3.69 4.96
N PRO A 90 23.72 4.79 5.42
CA PRO A 90 23.15 5.89 6.21
C PRO A 90 22.47 6.95 5.34
N LEU A 91 21.37 7.52 5.85
CA LEU A 91 20.59 8.55 5.19
C LEU A 91 20.97 9.95 5.72
N PRO A 92 20.95 10.99 4.87
CA PRO A 92 21.01 12.38 5.33
C PRO A 92 19.82 12.69 6.24
N GLU A 93 20.02 13.47 7.32
CA GLU A 93 18.95 13.84 8.28
C GLU A 93 17.70 14.37 7.59
N SER A 94 17.86 15.29 6.65
CA SER A 94 16.75 15.90 5.90
C SER A 94 15.88 14.86 5.17
N ARG A 95 16.49 13.83 4.58
CA ARG A 95 15.74 12.75 3.91
C ARG A 95 15.10 11.80 4.90
N ARG A 96 15.79 11.48 6.00
CA ARG A 96 15.24 10.59 7.04
C ARG A 96 13.95 11.17 7.61
N ASP A 97 13.98 12.45 7.97
CA ASP A 97 12.84 13.13 8.58
C ASP A 97 11.67 13.26 7.59
N GLN A 98 11.97 13.50 6.31
CA GLN A 98 10.98 13.48 5.24
C GLN A 98 10.31 12.10 5.09
N TRP A 99 11.08 11.01 5.13
CA TRP A 99 10.54 9.65 5.08
C TRP A 99 9.73 9.29 6.33
N ILE A 100 10.15 9.74 7.53
CA ILE A 100 9.37 9.58 8.76
C ILE A 100 8.02 10.26 8.60
N MET A 101 7.99 11.52 8.15
CA MET A 101 6.74 12.26 7.94
C MET A 101 5.82 11.56 6.94
N VAL A 102 6.36 11.10 5.80
CA VAL A 102 5.60 10.35 4.79
C VAL A 102 5.03 9.05 5.37
N THR A 103 5.81 8.32 6.16
CA THR A 103 5.39 7.05 6.77
C THR A 103 4.31 7.27 7.83
N ILE A 104 4.40 8.35 8.62
CA ILE A 104 3.35 8.74 9.58
C ILE A 104 2.04 9.06 8.86
N ILE A 105 2.08 9.88 7.81
CA ILE A 105 0.88 10.25 7.03
C ILE A 105 0.23 8.99 6.46
N LEU A 106 1.02 8.10 5.87
CA LEU A 106 0.54 6.81 5.36
C LEU A 106 -0.05 5.92 6.47
N ALA A 107 0.53 5.93 7.67
CA ALA A 107 0.04 5.13 8.79
C ALA A 107 -1.33 5.65 9.29
N VAL A 108 -1.52 6.97 9.34
CA VAL A 108 -2.82 7.58 9.66
C VAL A 108 -3.86 7.23 8.60
N ILE A 109 -3.51 7.31 7.32
CA ILE A 109 -4.40 6.91 6.23
C ILE A 109 -4.76 5.42 6.37
N ALA A 110 -3.78 4.54 6.57
CA ALA A 110 -4.02 3.11 6.75
C ALA A 110 -4.90 2.80 7.97
N ALA A 111 -4.79 3.58 9.05
CA ALA A 111 -5.64 3.47 10.23
C ALA A 111 -7.10 3.86 9.94
N ILE A 112 -7.32 4.96 9.21
CA ILE A 112 -8.67 5.42 8.81
C ILE A 112 -9.35 4.37 7.93
N PHE A 113 -8.61 3.75 7.01
CA PHE A 113 -9.12 2.70 6.13
C PHE A 113 -9.13 1.29 6.77
N GLY A 114 -8.79 1.17 8.07
CA GLY A 114 -8.86 -0.09 8.82
C GLY A 114 -7.88 -1.17 8.36
N SER A 115 -6.81 -0.82 7.66
CA SER A 115 -5.91 -1.79 7.04
C SER A 115 -4.76 -2.19 7.97
N GLN A 116 -5.05 -3.12 8.89
CA GLN A 116 -4.15 -3.57 9.95
C GLN A 116 -2.79 -4.08 9.42
N TRP A 117 -2.77 -4.74 8.27
CA TRP A 117 -1.54 -5.26 7.66
C TRP A 117 -0.61 -4.16 7.13
N TYR A 118 -1.17 -3.10 6.53
CA TYR A 118 -0.38 -1.94 6.10
C TYR A 118 0.14 -1.13 7.29
N LEU A 119 -0.67 -1.01 8.34
CA LEU A 119 -0.26 -0.39 9.60
C LEU A 119 0.98 -1.09 10.20
N LEU A 120 0.98 -2.42 10.26
CA LEU A 120 2.13 -3.19 10.74
C LEU A 120 3.39 -2.94 9.89
N ALA A 121 3.25 -2.97 8.56
CA ALA A 121 4.36 -2.70 7.65
C ALA A 121 4.92 -1.27 7.84
N LEU A 122 4.05 -0.27 7.98
CA LEU A 122 4.45 1.13 8.17
C LEU A 122 5.08 1.37 9.54
N ILE A 123 4.60 0.73 10.60
CA ILE A 123 5.22 0.81 11.94
C ILE A 123 6.64 0.22 11.90
N LEU A 124 6.84 -0.92 11.22
CA LEU A 124 8.16 -1.52 11.02
C LEU A 124 9.11 -0.60 10.25
N VAL A 125 8.63 0.05 9.18
CA VAL A 125 9.41 1.10 8.46
C VAL A 125 9.79 2.22 9.42
N LEU A 126 8.84 2.69 10.23
CA LEU A 126 9.03 3.81 11.14
C LEU A 126 10.11 3.52 12.20
N ILE A 127 10.06 2.32 12.79
CA ILE A 127 11.06 1.84 13.74
C ILE A 127 12.43 1.74 13.05
N GLY A 128 12.50 1.20 11.83
CA GLY A 128 13.72 1.12 11.03
C GLY A 128 14.32 2.50 10.72
N LEU A 129 13.48 3.48 10.36
CA LEU A 129 13.91 4.86 10.09
C LEU A 129 14.40 5.57 11.35
N LEU A 130 13.72 5.40 12.49
CA LEU A 130 14.11 5.98 13.77
C LEU A 130 15.44 5.41 14.30
N LEU A 131 15.70 4.13 14.04
CA LEU A 131 16.95 3.47 14.43
C LEU A 131 18.12 3.73 13.48
N SER A 132 17.85 4.27 12.28
CA SER A 132 18.87 4.52 11.26
C SER A 132 19.81 5.66 11.67
N PRO A 133 21.14 5.46 11.60
CA PRO A 133 22.10 6.50 11.92
C PRO A 133 21.99 7.64 10.91
N ALA A 134 21.66 8.82 11.42
CA ALA A 134 21.69 10.07 10.68
C ALA A 134 23.12 10.49 10.39
N ARG A 135 23.41 10.87 9.14
CA ARG A 135 24.56 11.71 8.84
C ARG A 135 24.09 13.16 8.74
N PRO A 136 24.79 14.12 9.39
CA PRO A 136 24.55 15.54 9.20
C PRO A 136 24.80 15.95 7.74
#